data_AF-A0A8J7JMC7-F1
#
_entry.id   AF-A0A8J7JMC7-F1
#
_cell.length_a   1.000
_cell.length_b   1.000
_cell.length_c   1.000
_cell.angle_alpha   90.00
_cell.angle_beta   90.00
_cell.angle_gamma   90.00
#
_symmetry.space_group_name_H-M   'P 1'
#
loop_
_entity.id
_entity.type
_entity.pdbx_description
1 polymer ?
#
loop_
_entity_poly.entity_id
_entity_poly.type
_entity_poly.pdbx_seq_one_letter_code
_entity_poly.pdbx_strand_id
1 'polypeptide(L)'
;MGIRRVLLDEGLLLELLFGRPLPMGQGDRLWDLFLQGQVEGYVTDVALAQAGRYALKSRDQTLAKMTLEQLCRLFHGCPIDPVMLYTAQRSQLGLPFALQAAVVTQLGLDGIVTHRPLDYVTGNGVDEVLVYTPGFLLANCALGYVDAQRSGLETQYQEDVAMEHRAWLGRLEHVEVCCGQARPTATVRLQTPLGYICQETASGVGPVDAALRALNLAVNQFIPVEDVRMVHYRCLATTADSPVSAVVLLERQMALFPGRGMHPDVVMASIEAYLDALGYLILCDRL
;
A
#
# COMPACT_ATOMS: atom_id res chain seq x y z
N MET A 1 -22.87 13.44 -6.97
CA MET A 1 -21.62 12.99 -7.62
C MET A 1 -21.95 11.74 -8.43
N GLY A 2 -21.45 11.61 -9.66
CA GLY A 2 -21.70 10.42 -10.49
C GLY A 2 -20.99 9.19 -9.93
N ILE A 3 -21.49 7.99 -10.27
CA ILE A 3 -20.83 6.71 -9.98
C ILE A 3 -19.51 6.68 -10.76
N ARG A 4 -18.40 6.36 -10.09
CA ARG A 4 -17.09 6.26 -10.76
C ARG A 4 -17.04 5.00 -11.61
N ARG A 5 -16.57 5.13 -12.85
CA ARG A 5 -16.37 4.06 -13.82
C ARG A 5 -14.88 3.79 -13.95
N VAL A 6 -14.41 2.64 -13.49
CA VAL A 6 -12.97 2.35 -13.42
C VAL A 6 -12.64 1.03 -14.10
N LEU A 7 -11.49 0.98 -14.77
CA LEU A 7 -10.91 -0.28 -15.22
C LEU A 7 -10.18 -0.93 -14.03
N LEU A 8 -10.39 -2.22 -13.82
CA LEU A 8 -9.65 -3.00 -12.85
C LEU A 8 -8.43 -3.63 -13.53
N ASP A 9 -7.24 -3.38 -13.01
CA ASP A 9 -6.00 -3.93 -13.54
C ASP A 9 -6.02 -5.47 -13.56
N GLU A 10 -5.48 -6.05 -14.64
CA GLU A 10 -5.42 -7.52 -14.84
C GLU A 10 -4.77 -8.27 -13.67
N GLY A 11 -3.65 -7.75 -13.15
CA GLY A 11 -2.94 -8.36 -12.02
C GLY A 11 -3.77 -8.28 -10.75
N LEU A 12 -4.30 -7.09 -10.45
CA LEU A 12 -5.19 -6.88 -9.30
C LEU A 12 -6.43 -7.79 -9.37
N LEU A 13 -7.05 -7.94 -10.54
CA LEU A 13 -8.21 -8.80 -10.72
C LEU A 13 -7.88 -10.26 -10.39
N LEU A 14 -6.79 -10.79 -10.94
CA LEU A 14 -6.38 -12.17 -10.66
C LEU A 14 -6.08 -12.39 -9.18
N GLU A 15 -5.53 -11.39 -8.50
CA GLU A 15 -5.30 -11.46 -7.06
C GLU A 15 -6.60 -11.47 -6.25
N LEU A 16 -7.56 -10.62 -6.61
CA LEU A 16 -8.87 -10.60 -5.96
C LEU A 16 -9.62 -11.92 -6.13
N LEU A 17 -9.51 -12.55 -7.30
CA LEU A 17 -10.21 -13.80 -7.59
C LEU A 17 -9.49 -15.03 -7.02
N PHE A 18 -8.16 -15.04 -7.05
CA PHE A 18 -7.38 -16.26 -6.89
C PHE A 18 -6.04 -16.10 -6.14
N GLY A 19 -5.65 -14.90 -5.76
CA GLY A 19 -4.36 -14.59 -5.12
C GLY A 19 -4.40 -14.58 -3.60
N ARG A 20 -3.34 -14.05 -3.00
CA ARG A 20 -3.29 -13.80 -1.55
C ARG A 20 -4.23 -12.64 -1.21
N PRO A 21 -4.90 -12.65 -0.04
CA PRO A 21 -5.80 -11.56 0.34
C PRO A 21 -5.05 -10.23 0.35
N LEU A 22 -5.63 -9.20 -0.27
CA LEU A 22 -5.06 -7.85 -0.18
C LEU A 22 -4.99 -7.43 1.30
N PRO A 23 -3.95 -6.68 1.71
CA PRO A 23 -3.74 -6.28 3.10
C PRO A 23 -5.00 -5.66 3.73
N MET A 24 -5.26 -5.96 5.00
CA MET A 24 -6.37 -5.38 5.78
C MET A 24 -7.78 -5.64 5.19
N GLY A 25 -7.96 -6.73 4.44
CA GLY A 25 -9.25 -7.06 3.81
C GLY A 25 -9.66 -6.05 2.74
N GLN A 26 -8.71 -5.30 2.18
CA GLN A 26 -8.99 -4.36 1.09
C GLN A 26 -9.60 -5.07 -0.13
N GLY A 27 -9.29 -6.35 -0.33
CA GLY A 27 -9.80 -7.13 -1.46
C GLY A 27 -11.30 -7.34 -1.37
N ASP A 28 -11.77 -7.91 -0.27
CA ASP A 28 -13.19 -8.13 -0.03
C ASP A 28 -13.96 -6.80 -0.05
N ARG A 29 -13.41 -5.74 0.54
CA ARG A 29 -14.05 -4.42 0.58
C ARG A 29 -14.09 -3.75 -0.79
N LEU A 30 -13.03 -3.88 -1.57
CA LEU A 30 -13.00 -3.38 -2.94
C LEU A 30 -14.04 -4.13 -3.78
N TRP A 31 -14.15 -5.44 -3.59
CA TRP A 31 -15.16 -6.28 -4.21
C TRP A 31 -16.59 -5.83 -3.81
N ASP A 32 -16.79 -5.51 -2.54
CA ASP A 32 -18.07 -4.99 -2.02
C ASP A 32 -18.47 -3.66 -2.66
N LEU A 33 -17.53 -2.75 -2.97
CA LEU A 33 -17.85 -1.51 -3.68
C LEU A 33 -18.51 -1.77 -5.03
N PHE A 34 -18.00 -2.76 -5.78
CA PHE A 34 -18.55 -3.16 -7.07
C PHE A 34 -19.90 -3.87 -6.90
N LEU A 35 -20.01 -4.77 -5.92
CA LEU A 35 -21.26 -5.46 -5.58
C LEU A 35 -22.39 -4.48 -5.20
N GLN A 36 -22.06 -3.42 -4.46
CA GLN A 36 -23.03 -2.41 -4.01
C GLN A 36 -23.32 -1.34 -5.07
N GLY A 37 -22.66 -1.39 -6.23
CA GLY A 37 -22.82 -0.39 -7.30
C GLY A 37 -22.33 1.00 -6.91
N GLN A 38 -21.44 1.10 -5.91
CA GLN A 38 -20.81 2.36 -5.52
C GLN A 38 -19.71 2.76 -6.52
N VAL A 39 -19.14 1.76 -7.20
CA VAL A 39 -18.20 1.91 -8.31
C VAL A 39 -18.63 0.96 -9.42
N GLU A 40 -18.57 1.41 -10.66
CA GLU A 40 -18.81 0.61 -11.85
C GLU A 40 -17.47 0.06 -12.37
N GLY A 41 -17.35 -1.27 -12.41
CA GLY A 41 -16.12 -1.96 -12.76
C GLY A 41 -16.05 -2.39 -14.22
N TYR A 42 -14.91 -2.17 -14.84
CA TYR A 42 -14.59 -2.59 -16.21
C TYR A 42 -13.35 -3.50 -16.19
N VAL A 43 -13.30 -4.49 -17.08
CA VAL A 43 -12.14 -5.40 -17.25
C VAL A 43 -11.88 -5.64 -18.73
N THR A 44 -10.63 -5.86 -19.13
CA THR A 44 -10.30 -6.21 -20.52
C THR A 44 -10.76 -7.64 -20.84
N ASP A 45 -11.01 -7.92 -22.13
CA ASP A 45 -11.22 -9.29 -22.61
C ASP A 45 -10.01 -10.21 -22.36
N VAL A 46 -8.80 -9.64 -22.36
CA VAL A 46 -7.57 -10.31 -21.93
C VAL A 46 -7.63 -10.71 -20.45
N ALA A 47 -8.09 -9.83 -19.56
CA ALA A 47 -8.30 -10.13 -18.13
C ALA A 47 -9.28 -11.29 -17.94
N LEU A 48 -10.42 -11.24 -18.64
CA LEU A 48 -11.44 -12.29 -18.60
C LEU A 48 -10.87 -13.64 -19.08
N ALA A 49 -10.09 -13.64 -20.17
CA ALA A 49 -9.44 -14.84 -20.67
C ALA A 49 -8.37 -15.39 -19.71
N GLN A 50 -7.65 -14.53 -19.00
CA GLN A 50 -6.69 -14.94 -17.96
C GLN A 50 -7.41 -15.56 -16.75
N ALA A 51 -8.46 -14.91 -16.25
CA ALA A 51 -9.27 -15.42 -15.15
C ALA A 51 -9.88 -16.79 -15.48
N GLY A 52 -10.40 -16.95 -16.70
CA GLY A 52 -10.92 -18.23 -17.19
C GLY A 52 -9.85 -19.33 -17.24
N ARG A 53 -8.65 -19.02 -17.73
CA ARG A 53 -7.52 -19.97 -17.75
C ARG A 53 -7.07 -20.36 -16.34
N TYR A 54 -7.12 -19.44 -15.39
CA TYR A 54 -6.77 -19.72 -14.00
C TYR A 54 -7.82 -20.62 -13.34
N ALA A 55 -9.10 -20.30 -13.51
CA ALA A 55 -10.23 -21.11 -13.02
C ALA A 55 -10.16 -22.56 -13.50
N LEU A 56 -9.86 -22.79 -14.79
CA LEU A 56 -9.70 -24.15 -15.34
C LEU A 56 -8.58 -24.95 -14.68
N LYS A 57 -7.55 -24.29 -14.14
CA LYS A 57 -6.43 -24.93 -13.44
C LYS A 57 -6.67 -25.10 -11.93
N SER A 58 -7.75 -24.53 -11.38
CA SER A 58 -8.07 -24.60 -9.96
C SER A 58 -8.43 -26.03 -9.54
N ARG A 59 -8.06 -26.40 -8.30
CA ARG A 59 -8.48 -27.69 -7.70
C ARG A 59 -9.95 -27.70 -7.31
N ASP A 60 -10.51 -26.53 -7.00
CA ASP A 60 -11.93 -26.36 -6.69
C ASP A 60 -12.66 -25.73 -7.88
N GLN A 61 -13.23 -26.61 -8.72
CA GLN A 61 -13.94 -26.22 -9.94
C GLN A 61 -15.29 -25.56 -9.63
N THR A 62 -15.91 -25.86 -8.49
CA THR A 62 -17.20 -25.30 -8.10
C THR A 62 -17.02 -23.84 -7.70
N LEU A 63 -16.06 -23.57 -6.82
CA LEU A 63 -15.70 -22.21 -6.41
C LEU A 63 -15.26 -21.38 -7.62
N ALA A 64 -14.37 -21.92 -8.46
CA ALA A 64 -13.87 -21.23 -9.64
C ALA A 64 -15.00 -20.84 -10.62
N LYS A 65 -15.98 -21.73 -10.83
CA LYS A 65 -17.16 -21.43 -11.66
C LYS A 65 -18.01 -20.32 -11.05
N MET A 66 -18.30 -20.38 -9.74
CA MET A 66 -19.07 -19.34 -9.06
C MET A 66 -18.38 -17.97 -9.14
N THR A 67 -17.07 -17.94 -8.92
CA THR A 67 -16.24 -16.73 -8.99
C THR A 67 -16.27 -16.12 -10.40
N LEU A 68 -16.14 -16.92 -11.46
CA LEU A 68 -16.26 -16.42 -12.84
C LEU A 68 -17.68 -15.92 -13.18
N GLU A 69 -18.72 -16.61 -12.70
CA GLU A 69 -20.11 -16.15 -12.89
C GLU A 69 -20.38 -14.83 -12.16
N GLN A 70 -19.73 -14.58 -11.02
CA GLN A 70 -19.80 -13.30 -10.34
C GLN A 70 -19.02 -12.23 -11.10
N LEU A 71 -17.80 -12.52 -11.56
CA LEU A 71 -16.98 -11.63 -12.37
C LEU A 71 -17.76 -11.08 -13.58
N CYS A 72 -18.33 -11.97 -14.39
CA CYS A 72 -19.08 -11.59 -15.60
C CYS A 72 -20.39 -10.84 -15.30
N ARG A 73 -20.91 -10.95 -14.07
CA ARG A 73 -22.10 -10.19 -13.62
C ARG A 73 -21.73 -8.81 -13.10
N LEU A 74 -20.58 -8.68 -12.44
CA LEU A 74 -20.16 -7.46 -11.76
C LEU A 74 -19.38 -6.49 -12.66
N PHE A 75 -18.65 -7.01 -13.65
CA PHE A 75 -17.76 -6.20 -14.47
C PHE A 75 -18.19 -6.16 -15.94
N HIS A 76 -18.02 -5.00 -16.55
CA HIS A 76 -18.17 -4.80 -17.98
C HIS A 76 -16.91 -5.27 -18.72
N GLY A 77 -17.07 -6.25 -19.61
CA GLY A 77 -15.99 -6.72 -20.48
C GLY A 77 -15.70 -5.73 -21.61
N CYS A 78 -14.43 -5.35 -21.75
CA CYS A 78 -13.94 -4.40 -22.74
C CYS A 78 -13.14 -5.14 -23.80
N PRO A 79 -13.71 -5.42 -24.99
CA PRO A 79 -12.96 -6.03 -26.07
C PRO A 79 -11.88 -5.07 -26.57
N ILE A 80 -10.66 -5.58 -26.76
CA ILE A 80 -9.55 -4.79 -27.25
C ILE A 80 -9.65 -4.65 -28.77
N ASP A 81 -9.79 -3.41 -29.25
CA ASP A 81 -9.88 -3.11 -30.67
C ASP A 81 -8.53 -2.64 -31.28
N PRO A 82 -8.40 -2.63 -32.62
CA PRO A 82 -7.17 -2.18 -33.28
C PRO A 82 -6.78 -0.73 -32.98
N VAL A 83 -7.72 0.15 -32.63
CA VAL A 83 -7.44 1.55 -32.30
C VAL A 83 -6.81 1.64 -30.91
N MET A 84 -7.30 0.87 -29.94
CA MET A 84 -6.68 0.75 -28.61
C MET A 84 -5.27 0.18 -28.72
N LEU A 85 -5.07 -0.86 -29.54
CA LEU A 85 -3.74 -1.41 -29.81
C LEU A 85 -2.81 -0.40 -30.46
N TYR A 86 -3.28 0.34 -31.46
CA TYR A 86 -2.49 1.38 -32.12
C TYR A 86 -2.10 2.50 -31.15
N THR A 87 -3.02 2.89 -30.26
CA THR A 87 -2.78 3.87 -29.20
C THR A 87 -1.73 3.36 -28.22
N ALA A 88 -1.87 2.12 -27.75
CA ALA A 88 -0.94 1.47 -26.83
C ALA A 88 0.48 1.34 -27.41
N GLN A 89 0.63 1.03 -28.70
CA GLN A 89 1.94 0.94 -29.35
C GLN A 89 2.73 2.25 -29.40
N ARG A 90 2.05 3.39 -29.22
CA ARG A 90 2.65 4.73 -29.23
C ARG A 90 2.88 5.29 -27.82
N SER A 91 2.39 4.57 -26.80
CA SER A 91 2.60 4.88 -25.39
C SER A 91 4.07 4.72 -25.02
N GLN A 92 4.49 5.39 -23.96
CA GLN A 92 5.79 5.16 -23.33
C GLN A 92 5.75 4.05 -22.27
N LEU A 93 4.55 3.59 -21.90
CA LEU A 93 4.36 2.49 -20.96
C LEU A 93 4.71 1.14 -21.61
N GLY A 94 4.97 0.14 -20.76
CA GLY A 94 5.07 -1.24 -21.23
C GLY A 94 3.76 -1.67 -21.91
N LEU A 95 3.84 -2.41 -23.02
CA LEU A 95 2.68 -2.75 -23.85
C LEU A 95 1.45 -3.27 -23.07
N PRO A 96 1.57 -4.15 -22.05
CA PRO A 96 0.41 -4.59 -21.27
C PRO A 96 -0.29 -3.45 -20.51
N PHE A 97 0.46 -2.50 -19.96
CA PHE A 97 -0.06 -1.35 -19.21
C PHE A 97 -0.59 -0.27 -20.16
N ALA A 98 0.14 -0.03 -21.25
CA ALA A 98 -0.27 0.87 -22.33
C ALA A 98 -1.63 0.46 -22.92
N LEU A 99 -1.89 -0.85 -23.05
CA LEU A 99 -3.13 -1.36 -23.58
C LEU A 99 -4.31 -1.09 -22.64
N GLN A 100 -4.13 -1.34 -21.34
CA GLN A 100 -5.14 -1.01 -20.32
C GLN A 100 -5.39 0.50 -20.24
N ALA A 101 -4.33 1.32 -20.31
CA ALA A 101 -4.43 2.78 -20.36
C ALA A 101 -5.19 3.28 -21.61
N ALA A 102 -4.95 2.66 -22.77
CA ALA A 102 -5.67 2.95 -23.99
C ALA A 102 -7.17 2.61 -23.87
N VAL A 103 -7.53 1.49 -23.20
CA VAL A 103 -8.93 1.14 -22.92
C VAL A 103 -9.61 2.22 -22.06
N VAL A 104 -8.96 2.62 -20.96
CA VAL A 104 -9.47 3.69 -20.06
C VAL A 104 -9.75 4.97 -20.84
N THR A 105 -8.77 5.41 -21.62
CA THR A 105 -8.85 6.66 -22.39
C THR A 105 -9.95 6.60 -23.46
N GLN A 106 -10.01 5.50 -24.22
CA GLN A 106 -10.91 5.38 -25.36
C GLN A 106 -12.37 5.16 -24.94
N LEU A 107 -12.61 4.52 -23.79
CA LEU A 107 -13.95 4.35 -23.21
C LEU A 107 -14.38 5.51 -22.29
N GLY A 108 -13.50 6.48 -22.06
CA GLY A 108 -13.76 7.61 -21.16
C GLY A 108 -14.05 7.14 -19.73
N LEU A 109 -13.24 6.20 -19.22
CA LEU A 109 -13.31 5.76 -17.84
C LEU A 109 -12.60 6.76 -16.93
N ASP A 110 -13.01 6.83 -15.66
CA ASP A 110 -12.47 7.77 -14.67
C ASP A 110 -11.05 7.41 -14.22
N GLY A 111 -10.58 6.21 -14.51
CA GLY A 111 -9.21 5.77 -14.23
C GLY A 111 -9.06 4.25 -14.19
N ILE A 112 -7.87 3.82 -13.82
CA ILE A 112 -7.53 2.42 -13.57
C ILE A 112 -7.27 2.17 -12.09
N VAL A 113 -7.74 1.03 -11.58
CA VAL A 113 -7.47 0.58 -10.21
C VAL A 113 -6.39 -0.49 -10.26
N THR A 114 -5.26 -0.23 -9.60
CA THR A 114 -4.12 -1.16 -9.56
C THR A 114 -3.44 -1.08 -8.20
N HIS A 115 -2.89 -2.20 -7.74
CA HIS A 115 -1.95 -2.19 -6.62
C HIS A 115 -0.51 -1.90 -7.07
N ARG A 116 -0.32 -1.63 -8.37
CA ARG A 116 0.96 -1.32 -9.01
C ARG A 116 0.96 0.02 -9.75
N PRO A 117 0.78 1.15 -9.05
CA PRO A 117 0.64 2.46 -9.69
C PRO A 117 1.85 2.88 -10.54
N LEU A 118 3.07 2.45 -10.20
CA LEU A 118 4.26 2.87 -10.93
C LEU A 118 4.33 2.33 -12.36
N ASP A 119 3.65 1.21 -12.64
CA ASP A 119 3.60 0.63 -13.99
C ASP A 119 2.87 1.53 -15.01
N TYR A 120 2.15 2.56 -14.53
CA TYR A 120 1.37 3.51 -15.33
C TYR A 120 1.98 4.91 -15.37
N VAL A 121 3.17 5.09 -14.80
CA VAL A 121 3.91 6.36 -14.81
C VAL A 121 4.86 6.41 -16.01
N THR A 122 4.84 7.52 -16.75
CA THR A 122 5.78 7.74 -17.86
C THR A 122 7.05 8.44 -17.37
N GLY A 123 8.17 8.24 -18.08
CA GLY A 123 9.46 8.89 -17.75
C GLY A 123 9.43 10.43 -17.82
N ASN A 124 8.37 11.00 -18.38
CA ASN A 124 8.16 12.43 -18.52
C ASN A 124 7.41 13.05 -17.33
N GLY A 125 6.95 12.23 -16.36
CA GLY A 125 6.18 12.66 -15.20
C GLY A 125 4.73 13.06 -15.51
N VAL A 126 4.23 12.70 -16.69
CA VAL A 126 2.82 12.89 -17.09
C VAL A 126 2.16 11.54 -17.20
N ASP A 127 1.18 11.27 -16.33
CA ASP A 127 0.43 10.02 -16.35
C ASP A 127 -0.53 10.00 -17.55
N GLU A 128 -0.52 8.91 -18.32
CA GLU A 128 -1.41 8.77 -19.48
C GLU A 128 -2.87 8.55 -19.04
N VAL A 129 -3.06 8.02 -17.83
CA VAL A 129 -4.37 7.76 -17.23
C VAL A 129 -4.34 8.04 -15.74
N LEU A 130 -5.50 8.36 -15.16
CA LEU A 130 -5.61 8.48 -13.71
C LEU A 130 -5.53 7.10 -13.05
N VAL A 131 -4.66 6.98 -12.05
CA VAL A 131 -4.38 5.73 -11.36
C VAL A 131 -4.92 5.79 -9.94
N TYR A 132 -5.66 4.76 -9.55
CA TYR A 132 -6.20 4.58 -8.21
C TYR A 132 -5.59 3.35 -7.56
N THR A 133 -5.10 3.49 -6.33
CA THR A 133 -4.86 2.31 -5.48
C THR A 133 -6.18 1.82 -4.90
N PRO A 134 -6.32 0.52 -4.56
CA PRO A 134 -7.49 0.01 -3.84
C PRO A 134 -7.86 0.86 -2.61
N GLY A 135 -6.85 1.24 -1.82
CA GLY A 135 -7.01 2.11 -0.66
C GLY A 135 -7.57 3.49 -1.01
N PHE A 136 -7.05 4.13 -2.06
CA PHE A 136 -7.55 5.44 -2.51
C PHE A 136 -9.01 5.37 -2.97
N LEU A 137 -9.39 4.32 -3.70
CA LEU A 137 -10.76 4.16 -4.18
C LEU A 137 -11.73 3.90 -3.02
N LEU A 138 -11.34 3.05 -2.07
CA LEU A 138 -12.09 2.79 -0.84
C LEU A 138 -12.30 4.06 -0.02
N ALA A 139 -11.25 4.87 0.18
CA ALA A 139 -11.31 6.09 0.96
C ALA A 139 -12.20 7.19 0.33
N ASN A 140 -12.24 7.27 -1.00
CA ASN A 140 -13.01 8.29 -1.71
C ASN A 140 -14.47 7.91 -1.97
N CYS A 141 -14.79 6.61 -1.99
CA CYS A 141 -16.15 6.13 -2.22
C CYS A 141 -16.91 5.87 -0.90
N ALA A 142 -16.21 5.66 0.22
CA ALA A 142 -16.82 5.52 1.54
C ALA A 142 -16.87 6.88 2.29
N LEU A 143 -17.99 7.59 2.22
CA LEU A 143 -18.25 8.74 3.09
C LEU A 143 -18.26 8.29 4.58
N GLY A 144 -17.34 8.82 5.39
CA GLY A 144 -17.24 8.55 6.85
C GLY A 144 -16.05 7.68 7.30
N TYR A 145 -15.09 7.42 6.40
CA TYR A 145 -14.12 6.33 6.57
C TYR A 145 -12.95 6.59 7.53
N VAL A 146 -12.44 7.82 7.65
CA VAL A 146 -11.18 8.09 8.39
C VAL A 146 -11.30 7.76 9.89
N ASP A 147 -12.45 8.02 10.51
CA ASP A 147 -12.65 7.76 11.94
C ASP A 147 -12.96 6.28 12.25
N ALA A 148 -13.65 5.58 11.34
CA ALA A 148 -13.92 4.14 11.47
C ALA A 148 -12.68 3.27 11.21
N GLN A 149 -11.76 3.73 10.34
CA GLN A 149 -10.51 3.03 10.04
C GLN A 149 -9.56 3.01 11.24
N ARG A 150 -9.44 4.12 12.00
CA ARG A 150 -8.68 4.16 13.26
C ARG A 150 -9.17 3.12 14.25
N SER A 151 -10.48 3.11 14.53
CA SER A 151 -11.07 2.21 15.52
C SER A 151 -11.00 0.72 15.13
N GLY A 152 -11.13 0.40 13.83
CA GLY A 152 -11.06 -0.97 13.31
C GLY A 152 -9.63 -1.53 13.22
N LEU A 153 -8.66 -0.73 12.77
CA LEU A 153 -7.24 -1.10 12.77
C LEU A 153 -6.72 -1.27 14.21
N GLU A 154 -7.16 -0.44 15.16
CA GLU A 154 -6.82 -0.57 16.58
C GLU A 154 -7.29 -1.89 17.22
N THR A 155 -8.40 -2.46 16.71
CA THR A 155 -8.99 -3.72 17.21
C THR A 155 -8.36 -4.93 16.51
N GLN A 156 -8.17 -4.88 15.19
CA GLN A 156 -7.54 -5.97 14.42
C GLN A 156 -6.05 -6.16 14.77
N TYR A 157 -5.34 -5.10 15.16
CA TYR A 157 -3.95 -5.18 15.60
C TYR A 157 -3.75 -5.73 17.02
N GLN A 158 -4.84 -6.00 17.77
CA GLN A 158 -4.75 -6.70 19.06
C GLN A 158 -4.62 -8.23 18.90
N GLU A 159 -4.96 -8.81 17.74
CA GLU A 159 -5.18 -10.27 17.63
C GLU A 159 -4.16 -11.05 16.77
N ASP A 160 -3.51 -10.42 15.79
CA ASP A 160 -2.57 -11.14 14.90
C ASP A 160 -1.11 -11.02 15.35
N VAL A 161 -0.48 -12.12 15.78
CA VAL A 161 0.89 -12.18 16.33
C VAL A 161 1.95 -12.65 15.29
N ALA A 162 1.56 -12.93 14.05
CA ALA A 162 2.49 -13.48 13.05
C ALA A 162 3.43 -12.40 12.47
N MET A 163 4.73 -12.53 12.77
CA MET A 163 5.81 -11.68 12.25
C MET A 163 6.28 -12.17 10.87
N GLU A 164 5.93 -11.46 9.81
CA GLU A 164 6.77 -11.38 8.61
C GLU A 164 7.47 -10.01 8.65
N HIS A 165 8.75 -9.99 9.03
CA HIS A 165 9.57 -8.78 8.95
C HIS A 165 9.68 -8.37 7.48
N ARG A 166 9.09 -7.23 7.12
CA ARG A 166 9.17 -6.70 5.75
C ARG A 166 10.52 -6.01 5.59
N ALA A 167 11.21 -6.28 4.48
CA ALA A 167 12.58 -5.83 4.29
C ALA A 167 12.66 -4.29 4.19
N TRP A 168 13.12 -3.64 5.25
CA TRP A 168 13.61 -2.26 5.19
C TRP A 168 14.81 -2.19 4.22
N LEU A 169 14.84 -1.16 3.38
CA LEU A 169 15.82 -1.03 2.30
C LEU A 169 17.23 -0.67 2.77
N GLY A 170 17.39 -0.19 4.01
CA GLY A 170 18.68 0.17 4.60
C GLY A 170 19.07 -0.74 5.77
N ARG A 171 20.15 -0.36 6.46
CA ARG A 171 20.57 -0.98 7.73
C ARG A 171 20.67 0.08 8.81
N LEU A 172 20.01 -0.15 9.94
CA LEU A 172 20.20 0.66 11.14
C LEU A 172 21.54 0.27 11.78
N GLU A 173 22.51 1.17 11.71
CA GLU A 173 23.85 0.92 12.25
C GLU A 173 24.00 1.36 13.69
N HIS A 174 23.37 2.49 14.04
CA HIS A 174 23.54 3.08 15.35
C HIS A 174 22.32 3.91 15.75
N VAL A 175 21.93 3.78 17.02
CA VAL A 175 20.97 4.63 17.69
C VAL A 175 21.55 4.97 19.05
N GLU A 176 21.68 6.26 19.33
CA GLU A 176 22.02 6.78 20.65
C GLU A 176 20.94 7.75 21.07
N VAL A 177 20.44 7.59 22.30
CA VAL A 177 19.46 8.51 22.88
C VAL A 177 19.98 8.99 24.23
N CYS A 178 20.07 10.31 24.37
CA CYS A 178 20.36 10.97 25.63
C CYS A 178 19.06 11.59 26.16
N CYS A 179 18.62 11.13 27.33
CA CYS A 179 17.44 11.65 28.02
C CYS A 179 17.72 11.86 29.52
N GLY A 180 17.06 12.84 30.12
CA GLY A 180 17.25 13.24 31.52
C GLY A 180 16.34 14.43 31.86
N GLN A 181 16.79 15.36 32.69
CA GLN A 181 16.04 16.60 32.97
C GLN A 181 16.04 17.60 31.79
N ALA A 182 17.01 17.47 30.88
CA ALA A 182 17.08 18.27 29.66
C ALA A 182 16.25 17.64 28.52
N ARG A 183 15.97 18.44 27.48
CA ARG A 183 15.20 18.01 26.31
C ARG A 183 15.87 16.79 25.64
N PRO A 184 15.18 15.64 25.49
CA PRO A 184 15.76 14.44 24.91
C PRO A 184 16.32 14.67 23.51
N THR A 185 17.48 14.09 23.24
CA THR A 185 18.18 14.18 21.95
C THR A 185 18.61 12.80 21.51
N ALA A 186 18.47 12.51 20.23
CA ALA A 186 18.86 11.24 19.65
C ALA A 186 19.73 11.44 18.41
N THR A 187 20.67 10.53 18.21
CA THR A 187 21.50 10.41 17.02
C THR A 187 21.25 9.06 16.37
N VAL A 188 20.94 9.07 15.08
CA VAL A 188 20.67 7.85 14.30
C VAL A 188 21.64 7.79 13.13
N ARG A 189 22.21 6.60 12.89
CA ARG A 189 23.04 6.30 11.72
C ARG A 189 22.42 5.16 10.93
N LEU A 190 22.20 5.41 9.64
CA LEU A 190 21.67 4.47 8.68
C LEU A 190 22.67 4.24 7.56
N GLN A 191 22.79 3.00 7.12
CA GLN A 191 23.40 2.67 5.83
C GLN A 191 22.29 2.52 4.78
N THR A 192 22.38 3.29 3.71
CA THR A 192 21.49 3.19 2.54
C THR A 192 21.72 1.88 1.79
N PRO A 193 20.77 1.40 0.96
CA PRO A 193 20.98 0.22 0.10
C PRO A 193 22.16 0.36 -0.88
N LEU A 194 22.57 1.60 -1.20
CA LEU A 194 23.72 1.89 -2.06
C LEU A 194 25.05 1.93 -1.27
N GLY A 195 25.02 1.69 0.04
CA GLY A 195 26.20 1.64 0.90
C GLY A 195 26.60 2.97 1.54
N TYR A 196 25.96 4.09 1.18
CA TYR A 196 26.21 5.39 1.81
C TYR A 196 25.72 5.44 3.25
N ILE A 197 26.43 6.17 4.10
CA ILE A 197 26.10 6.37 5.51
C ILE A 197 25.42 7.73 5.69
N CYS A 198 24.22 7.72 6.25
CA CYS A 198 23.46 8.90 6.65
C CYS A 198 23.42 8.96 8.17
N GLN A 199 23.87 10.06 8.76
CA GLN A 199 23.83 10.27 10.21
C GLN A 199 23.15 11.60 10.50
N GLU A 200 22.15 11.57 11.38
CA GLU A 200 21.40 12.74 11.78
C GLU A 200 21.13 12.77 13.28
N THR A 201 20.97 13.97 13.82
CA THR A 201 20.69 14.21 15.23
C THR A 201 19.48 15.13 15.36
N ALA A 202 18.55 14.78 16.25
CA ALA A 202 17.36 15.58 16.50
C ALA A 202 16.97 15.58 17.99
N SER A 203 16.35 16.67 18.42
CA SER A 203 15.72 16.76 19.75
C SER A 203 14.20 16.56 19.65
N GLY A 204 13.63 15.95 20.67
CA GLY A 204 12.19 15.65 20.76
C GLY A 204 11.58 16.11 22.06
N VAL A 205 10.28 15.85 22.23
CA VAL A 205 9.58 15.99 23.51
C VAL A 205 9.92 14.81 24.44
N GLY A 206 10.06 13.62 23.87
CA GLY A 206 10.45 12.39 24.56
C GLY A 206 11.59 11.66 23.83
N PRO A 207 12.19 10.62 24.44
CA PRO A 207 13.28 9.85 23.82
C PRO A 207 12.86 9.21 22.50
N VAL A 208 11.64 8.66 22.43
CA VAL A 208 11.08 8.08 21.19
C VAL A 208 10.90 9.15 20.11
N ASP A 209 10.30 10.29 20.44
CA ASP A 209 10.10 11.40 19.48
C ASP A 209 11.44 11.93 18.94
N ALA A 210 12.46 12.07 19.81
CA ALA A 210 13.80 12.47 19.38
C ALA A 210 14.39 11.47 18.39
N ALA A 211 14.29 10.17 18.69
CA ALA A 211 14.82 9.10 17.85
C ALA A 211 14.11 9.02 16.49
N LEU A 212 12.77 9.07 16.46
CA LEU A 212 12.00 9.04 15.21
C LEU A 212 12.23 10.29 14.36
N ARG A 213 12.44 11.47 14.96
CA ARG A 213 12.82 12.68 14.21
C ARG A 213 14.20 12.55 13.57
N ALA A 214 15.20 12.08 14.33
CA ALA A 214 16.54 11.87 13.81
C ALA A 214 16.53 10.81 12.69
N LEU A 215 15.77 9.74 12.87
CA LEU A 215 15.54 8.72 11.86
C LEU A 215 14.92 9.31 10.59
N ASN A 216 13.86 10.12 10.71
CA ASN A 216 13.21 10.74 9.56
C ASN A 216 14.15 11.67 8.78
N LEU A 217 14.95 12.47 9.47
CA LEU A 217 15.97 13.30 8.82
C LEU A 217 16.95 12.43 8.02
N ALA A 218 17.45 11.35 8.62
CA ALA A 218 18.41 10.46 7.96
C ALA A 218 17.79 9.74 6.76
N VAL A 219 16.53 9.30 6.86
CA VAL A 219 15.81 8.67 5.73
C VAL A 219 15.53 9.67 4.61
N ASN A 220 15.12 10.90 4.95
CA ASN A 220 14.78 11.93 3.97
C ASN A 220 15.95 12.33 3.07
N GLN A 221 17.21 12.02 3.47
CA GLN A 221 18.38 12.22 2.62
C GLN A 221 18.39 11.34 1.36
N PHE A 222 17.68 10.22 1.34
CA PHE A 222 17.71 9.28 0.22
C PHE A 222 16.33 8.75 -0.23
N ILE A 223 15.28 8.88 0.60
CA ILE A 223 13.89 8.61 0.23
C ILE A 223 13.03 9.77 0.75
N PRO A 224 12.34 10.53 -0.11
CA PRO A 224 11.49 11.63 0.34
C PRO A 224 10.32 11.09 1.16
N VAL A 225 10.23 11.50 2.42
CA VAL A 225 9.20 11.08 3.39
C VAL A 225 8.51 12.27 4.06
N GLU A 226 8.64 13.48 3.50
CA GLU A 226 8.12 14.72 4.08
C GLU A 226 6.59 14.77 4.18
N ASP A 227 5.89 14.07 3.28
CA ASP A 227 4.44 13.95 3.24
C ASP A 227 3.90 12.77 4.05
N VAL A 228 4.77 12.00 4.71
CA VAL A 228 4.41 10.85 5.54
C VAL A 228 4.14 11.31 6.98
N ARG A 229 2.97 10.93 7.52
CA ARG A 229 2.55 11.31 8.87
C ARG A 229 2.31 10.08 9.73
N MET A 230 2.83 10.06 10.95
CA MET A 230 2.45 9.04 11.93
C MET A 230 1.11 9.42 12.57
N VAL A 231 0.07 8.64 12.30
CA VAL A 231 -1.31 8.92 12.76
C VAL A 231 -1.76 8.04 13.92
N HIS A 232 -1.03 6.97 14.21
CA HIS A 232 -1.22 6.13 15.39
C HIS A 232 0.13 5.59 15.88
N TYR A 233 0.28 5.51 17.19
CA TYR A 233 1.44 4.94 17.87
C TYR A 233 1.00 4.33 19.19
N ARG A 234 1.38 3.08 19.43
CA ARG A 234 1.11 2.36 20.68
C ARG A 234 2.31 1.51 21.06
N CYS A 235 2.68 1.52 22.33
CA CYS A 235 3.65 0.59 22.90
C CYS A 235 3.03 -0.12 24.11
N LEU A 236 3.30 -1.42 24.23
CA LEU A 236 2.83 -2.27 25.31
C LEU A 236 3.96 -3.16 25.82
N ALA A 237 4.11 -3.24 27.13
CA ALA A 237 4.95 -4.21 27.81
C ALA A 237 4.15 -4.81 28.98
N THR A 238 4.21 -6.13 29.14
CA THR A 238 3.45 -6.84 30.18
C THR A 238 4.04 -6.63 31.57
N THR A 239 5.37 -6.62 31.65
CA THR A 239 6.16 -6.33 32.86
C THR A 239 7.33 -5.44 32.50
N ALA A 240 8.02 -4.88 33.49
CA ALA A 240 9.19 -4.01 33.25
C ALA A 240 10.33 -4.73 32.50
N ASP A 241 10.46 -6.04 32.68
CA ASP A 241 11.49 -6.87 32.04
C ASP A 241 10.97 -7.59 30.77
N SER A 242 9.70 -7.39 30.41
CA SER A 242 9.12 -7.98 29.20
C SER A 242 9.57 -7.21 27.96
N PRO A 243 9.70 -7.87 26.80
CA PRO A 243 9.88 -7.16 25.54
C PRO A 243 8.71 -6.19 25.30
N VAL A 244 9.05 -5.03 24.75
CA VAL A 244 8.08 -4.01 24.34
C VAL A 244 7.59 -4.35 22.95
N SER A 245 6.28 -4.40 22.77
CA SER A 245 5.62 -4.46 21.47
C SER A 245 5.16 -3.08 21.06
N ALA A 246 5.64 -2.59 19.92
CA ALA A 246 5.30 -1.30 19.34
C ALA A 246 4.48 -1.49 18.06
N VAL A 247 3.47 -0.64 17.89
CA VAL A 247 2.63 -0.56 16.68
C VAL A 247 2.59 0.89 16.22
N VAL A 248 2.88 1.10 14.94
CA VAL A 248 2.87 2.40 14.27
C VAL A 248 1.90 2.34 13.09
N LEU A 249 1.21 3.44 12.81
CA LEU A 249 0.46 3.64 11.58
C LEU A 249 0.92 4.92 10.91
N LEU A 250 1.53 4.79 9.74
CA LEU A 250 1.89 5.90 8.87
C LEU A 250 0.74 6.19 7.90
N GLU A 251 0.59 7.44 7.52
CA GLU A 251 -0.36 7.91 6.53
C GLU A 251 0.41 8.67 5.45
N ARG A 252 0.16 8.32 4.19
CA ARG A 252 0.61 9.07 3.03
C ARG A 252 -0.52 9.08 2.00
N GLN A 253 -0.91 10.26 1.54
CA GLN A 253 -1.99 10.41 0.52
C GLN A 253 -3.28 9.64 0.88
N MET A 254 -3.72 9.70 2.14
CA MET A 254 -4.89 8.98 2.67
C MET A 254 -4.79 7.43 2.67
N ALA A 255 -3.62 6.86 2.37
CA ALA A 255 -3.32 5.45 2.56
C ALA A 255 -2.61 5.24 3.89
N LEU A 256 -2.95 4.15 4.59
CA LEU A 256 -2.40 3.80 5.90
C LEU A 256 -1.42 2.63 5.79
N PHE A 257 -0.24 2.79 6.37
CA PHE A 257 0.85 1.83 6.35
C PHE A 257 1.20 1.46 7.78
N PRO A 258 0.71 0.31 8.25
CA PRO A 258 1.01 -0.15 9.60
C PRO A 258 2.39 -0.80 9.64
N GLY A 259 3.02 -0.69 10.81
CA GLY A 259 4.26 -1.42 11.11
C GLY A 259 4.34 -1.82 12.57
N ARG A 260 5.15 -2.84 12.83
CA ARG A 260 5.31 -3.44 14.16
C ARG A 260 6.77 -3.64 14.50
N GLY A 261 7.08 -3.52 15.79
CA GLY A 261 8.42 -3.71 16.33
C GLY A 261 8.35 -4.41 17.67
N MET A 262 9.36 -5.21 17.99
CA MET A 262 9.41 -5.92 19.25
C MET A 262 10.84 -5.97 19.77
N HIS A 263 11.10 -5.19 20.82
CA HIS A 263 12.43 -5.07 21.38
C HIS A 263 12.36 -4.92 22.91
N PRO A 264 13.36 -5.40 23.68
CA PRO A 264 13.45 -5.13 25.13
C PRO A 264 13.48 -3.64 25.51
N ASP A 265 13.76 -2.76 24.55
CA ASP A 265 13.86 -1.31 24.74
C ASP A 265 12.77 -0.62 23.93
N VAL A 266 12.06 0.32 24.56
CA VAL A 266 10.91 1.02 23.97
C VAL A 266 11.30 1.88 22.78
N VAL A 267 12.48 2.49 22.79
CA VAL A 267 12.95 3.32 21.67
C VAL A 267 13.22 2.44 20.46
N MET A 268 13.95 1.34 20.67
CA MET A 268 14.26 0.40 19.59
C MET A 268 13.01 -0.27 19.03
N ALA A 269 12.08 -0.72 19.88
CA ALA A 269 10.80 -1.27 19.43
C ALA A 269 10.03 -0.26 18.56
N SER A 270 10.06 1.01 18.94
CA SER A 270 9.41 2.09 18.18
C SER A 270 10.08 2.34 16.82
N ILE A 271 11.42 2.33 16.78
CA ILE A 271 12.17 2.48 15.53
C ILE A 271 11.90 1.31 14.60
N GLU A 272 11.93 0.08 15.10
CA GLU A 272 11.61 -1.11 14.32
C GLU A 272 10.19 -1.04 13.74
N ALA A 273 9.20 -0.67 14.55
CA ALA A 273 7.82 -0.48 14.08
C ALA A 273 7.70 0.58 13.00
N TYR A 274 8.43 1.69 13.15
CA TYR A 274 8.45 2.76 12.18
C TYR A 274 9.11 2.33 10.87
N LEU A 275 10.27 1.65 10.94
CA LEU A 275 10.98 1.15 9.77
C LEU A 275 10.21 0.05 9.03
N ASP A 276 9.48 -0.80 9.74
CA ASP A 276 8.58 -1.80 9.15
C ASP A 276 7.42 -1.12 8.41
N ALA A 277 6.77 -0.12 9.03
CA ALA A 277 5.72 0.66 8.38
C ALA A 277 6.23 1.40 7.14
N LEU A 278 7.44 1.97 7.23
CA LEU A 278 8.05 2.70 6.14
C LEU A 278 8.53 1.76 5.02
N GLY A 279 9.06 0.59 5.37
CA GLY A 279 9.38 -0.45 4.40
C GLY A 279 8.14 -0.91 3.65
N TYR A 280 7.01 -1.05 4.34
CA TYR A 280 5.72 -1.34 3.70
C TYR A 280 5.25 -0.22 2.79
N LEU A 281 5.34 1.04 3.24
CA LEU A 281 5.05 2.21 2.42
C LEU A 281 5.90 2.22 1.15
N ILE A 282 7.22 2.06 1.27
CA ILE A 282 8.12 2.10 0.12
C ILE A 282 7.87 0.91 -0.81
N LEU A 283 7.54 -0.27 -0.27
CA LEU A 283 7.18 -1.42 -1.09
C LEU A 283 5.91 -1.13 -1.90
N CYS A 284 4.89 -0.55 -1.27
CA CYS A 284 3.64 -0.17 -1.95
C CYS A 284 3.79 1.02 -2.90
N ASP A 285 4.75 1.92 -2.65
CA ASP A 285 5.05 3.04 -3.56
C ASP A 285 5.98 2.63 -4.70
N ARG A 286 6.69 1.50 -4.59
CA ARG A 286 7.56 0.93 -5.64
C ARG A 286 6.87 -0.12 -6.50
N LEU A 287 5.75 -0.65 -6.03
CA LEU A 287 4.82 -1.44 -6.83
C LEU A 287 3.91 -0.45 -7.53
#